data_AF-L2FEH3-F1
#
_entry.id   AF-L2FEH3-F1
#
_cell.length_a   1.000
_cell.length_b   1.000
_cell.length_c   1.000
_cell.angle_alpha   90.00
_cell.angle_beta   90.00
_cell.angle_gamma   90.00
#
_symmetry.space_group_name_H-M   'P 1'
#
loop_
_entity.id
_entity.type
_entity.pdbx_description
1 polymer ?
#
loop_
_entity_poly.entity_id
_entity_poly.type
_entity_poly.pdbx_seq_one_letter_code
_entity_poly.pdbx_strand_id
1 'polypeptide(L)'
;MGSFVPADAFSLALADVINVPIGARGNLAEGASLFMVEVSETARILCAATPHSLAILNKLGRTSTHDGAAIAHAVLSHIVCENTFRPVE
;
A
#
# COMPACT_ATOMS: atom_id res chain seq x y z
N MET A 1 10.40 6.17 -18.77
CA MET A 1 10.47 4.86 -19.45
C MET A 1 9.24 4.71 -20.33
N GLY A 2 9.40 4.25 -21.58
CA GLY A 2 8.30 4.03 -22.55
C GLY A 2 8.57 2.76 -23.36
N SER A 3 8.11 1.63 -22.84
CA SER A 3 8.32 0.29 -23.41
C SER A 3 6.96 -0.39 -23.58
N PHE A 4 6.89 -1.38 -24.48
CA PHE A 4 5.76 -2.29 -24.51
C PHE A 4 5.63 -3.03 -23.17
N VAL A 5 4.39 -3.30 -22.80
CA VAL A 5 4.01 -4.09 -21.62
C VAL A 5 3.45 -5.44 -22.09
N PRO A 6 3.55 -6.51 -21.29
CA PRO A 6 3.02 -7.82 -21.64
C PRO A 6 1.49 -7.86 -21.49
N ALA A 7 0.77 -7.21 -22.41
CA ALA A 7 -0.69 -7.19 -22.49
C ALA A 7 -1.15 -6.90 -23.92
N ASP A 8 -2.32 -7.42 -24.31
CA ASP A 8 -2.92 -7.13 -25.63
C ASP A 8 -3.36 -5.66 -25.76
N ALA A 9 -3.78 -5.06 -24.63
CA ALA A 9 -4.10 -3.64 -24.50
C ALA A 9 -3.81 -3.17 -23.07
N PHE A 10 -3.38 -1.91 -22.90
CA PHE A 10 -3.05 -1.35 -21.59
C PHE A 10 -3.37 0.15 -21.53
N SER A 11 -4.06 0.57 -20.48
CA SER A 11 -4.28 1.97 -20.13
C SER A 11 -3.99 2.14 -18.64
N LEU A 12 -3.11 3.08 -18.30
CA LEU A 12 -2.76 3.42 -16.93
C LEU A 12 -2.61 4.94 -16.85
N ALA A 13 -3.30 5.56 -15.89
CA ALA A 13 -3.09 6.97 -15.59
C ALA A 13 -1.66 7.19 -15.06
N LEU A 14 -1.06 8.34 -15.35
CA LEU A 14 0.26 8.66 -14.83
C LEU A 14 0.23 8.69 -13.31
N ALA A 15 0.97 7.77 -12.69
CA ALA A 15 1.19 7.76 -11.25
C ALA A 15 2.44 8.56 -10.91
N ASP A 16 2.38 9.37 -9.86
CA ASP A 16 3.52 10.15 -9.37
C ASP A 16 4.51 9.28 -8.58
N VAL A 17 3.99 8.30 -7.84
CA VAL A 17 4.79 7.34 -7.09
C VAL A 17 4.11 5.97 -7.04
N ILE A 18 4.92 4.91 -7.06
CA ILE A 18 4.46 3.52 -6.87
C ILE A 18 5.01 3.02 -5.53
N ASN A 19 4.11 2.74 -4.58
CA ASN A 19 4.44 2.28 -3.24
C ASN A 19 4.15 0.78 -3.10
N VAL A 20 5.16 -0.02 -2.78
CA VAL A 20 5.02 -1.46 -2.53
C VAL A 20 5.83 -1.84 -1.28
N PRO A 21 5.25 -2.66 -0.38
CA PRO A 21 5.98 -3.21 0.74
C PRO A 21 7.16 -4.08 0.28
N ILE A 22 8.34 -3.80 0.79
CA ILE A 22 9.57 -4.58 0.55
C ILE A 22 9.55 -5.86 1.40
N GLY A 23 8.78 -5.86 2.50
CA GLY A 23 8.59 -7.00 3.38
C GLY A 23 9.67 -7.11 4.47
N ALA A 24 9.34 -7.86 5.53
CA ALA A 24 10.05 -7.75 6.81
C ALA A 24 11.40 -8.48 6.90
N ARG A 25 11.91 -9.09 5.83
CA ARG A 25 13.09 -9.98 5.91
C ARG A 25 14.34 -9.32 6.50
N GLY A 26 14.58 -8.03 6.23
CA GLY A 26 15.70 -7.28 6.82
C GLY A 26 15.45 -6.90 8.28
N ASN A 27 14.31 -6.28 8.58
CA ASN A 27 14.00 -5.74 9.91
C ASN A 27 13.73 -6.83 10.97
N LEU A 28 13.29 -8.02 10.55
CA LEU A 28 13.15 -9.17 11.46
C LEU A 28 14.50 -9.60 12.06
N ALA A 29 15.61 -9.40 11.34
CA ALA A 29 16.94 -9.72 11.84
C ALA A 29 17.39 -8.76 12.98
N GLU A 30 16.76 -7.59 13.08
CA GLU A 30 17.02 -6.58 14.12
C GLU A 30 16.11 -6.73 15.36
N GLY A 31 15.36 -7.83 15.46
CA GLY A 31 14.49 -8.13 16.60
C GLY A 31 13.13 -7.42 16.57
N ALA A 32 12.78 -6.75 15.48
CA ALA A 32 11.45 -6.16 15.30
C ALA A 32 10.37 -7.25 15.13
N SER A 33 9.17 -7.02 15.67
CA SER A 33 8.06 -7.93 15.41
C SER A 33 7.57 -7.77 13.97
N LEU A 34 7.18 -8.88 13.34
CA LEU A 34 6.63 -8.87 11.97
C LEU A 34 5.47 -7.87 11.85
N PHE A 35 4.58 -7.86 12.85
CA PHE A 35 3.44 -6.97 12.90
C PHE A 35 3.85 -5.49 12.93
N MET A 36 4.83 -5.12 13.76
CA MET A 36 5.31 -3.74 13.83
C MET A 36 5.92 -3.29 12.51
N VAL A 37 6.65 -4.17 11.82
CA VAL A 37 7.22 -3.86 10.50
C VAL A 37 6.11 -3.66 9.47
N GLU A 38 5.11 -4.54 9.43
CA GLU A 38 3.95 -4.43 8.51
C GLU A 38 3.17 -3.12 8.71
N VAL A 39 2.90 -2.75 9.96
CA VAL A 39 2.18 -1.52 10.30
C VAL A 39 3.02 -0.27 10.00
N SER A 40 4.32 -0.29 10.31
CA SER A 40 5.21 0.85 10.06
C SER A 40 5.39 1.11 8.56
N GLU A 41 5.52 0.05 7.76
CA GLU A 41 5.62 0.17 6.31
C GLU A 41 4.30 0.71 5.70
N THR A 42 3.16 0.26 6.22
CA THR A 42 1.85 0.80 5.84
C THR A 42 1.74 2.28 6.18
N ALA A 43 2.13 2.70 7.39
CA ALA A 43 2.10 4.10 7.79
C ALA A 43 2.98 4.98 6.88
N ARG A 44 4.18 4.50 6.53
CA ARG A 44 5.07 5.19 5.59
C ARG A 44 4.42 5.38 4.21
N ILE A 45 3.72 4.36 3.72
CA ILE A 45 3.00 4.42 2.44
C ILE A 45 1.88 5.45 2.51
N LEU A 46 1.06 5.42 3.56
CA LEU A 46 -0.04 6.36 3.75
C LEU A 46 0.44 7.82 3.82
N CYS A 47 1.50 8.09 4.60
CA CYS A 47 2.07 9.44 4.70
C CYS A 47 2.66 9.98 3.39
N ALA A 48 3.09 9.09 2.49
CA ALA A 48 3.68 9.47 1.20
C ALA A 48 2.68 9.45 0.04
N ALA A 49 1.47 8.89 0.24
CA ALA A 49 0.50 8.72 -0.82
C ALA A 49 -0.19 10.04 -1.19
N THR A 50 -0.39 10.25 -2.49
CA THR A 50 -1.21 11.33 -3.04
C THR A 50 -2.42 10.74 -3.78
N PRO A 51 -3.38 11.56 -4.23
CA PRO A 51 -4.49 11.10 -5.07
C PRO A 51 -4.06 10.49 -6.42
N HIS A 52 -2.82 10.71 -6.86
CA HIS A 52 -2.26 10.15 -8.10
C HIS A 52 -1.28 9.00 -7.85
N SER A 53 -1.11 8.56 -6.60
CA SER A 53 -0.19 7.48 -6.27
C SER A 53 -0.80 6.10 -6.49
N LEU A 54 0.03 5.15 -6.93
CA LEU A 54 -0.33 3.74 -6.95
C LEU A 54 0.26 3.04 -5.71
N ALA A 55 -0.58 2.69 -4.74
CA ALA A 55 -0.16 1.96 -3.55
C ALA A 55 -0.66 0.51 -3.59
N ILE A 56 0.24 -0.45 -3.30
CA ILE A 56 -0.09 -1.87 -3.17
C ILE A 56 0.13 -2.26 -1.72
N LEU A 57 -0.94 -2.56 -0.98
CA LEU A 57 -0.84 -3.05 0.40
C LEU A 57 -1.06 -4.56 0.43
N ASN A 58 -0.09 -5.31 0.98
CA ASN A 58 -0.16 -6.77 1.06
C ASN A 58 0.09 -7.24 2.49
N LYS A 59 -0.71 -8.20 2.97
CA LYS A 59 -0.55 -8.90 4.27
C LYS A 59 -0.74 -8.05 5.53
N LEU A 60 -1.18 -6.79 5.44
CA LEU A 60 -1.50 -5.99 6.63
C LEU A 60 -2.52 -6.74 7.51
N GLY A 61 -2.19 -6.88 8.79
CA GLY A 61 -3.09 -7.48 9.77
C GLY A 61 -3.10 -9.01 9.82
N ARG A 62 -2.23 -9.73 9.09
CA ARG A 62 -2.19 -11.21 9.16
C ARG A 62 -1.76 -11.75 10.54
N THR A 63 -1.12 -10.91 11.34
CA THR A 63 -0.40 -11.33 12.54
C THR A 63 -1.24 -11.20 13.83
N SER A 64 -2.33 -10.42 13.80
CA SER A 64 -3.36 -10.36 14.87
C SER A 64 -4.75 -10.51 14.26
N THR A 65 -5.52 -11.51 14.66
CA THR A 65 -6.80 -11.83 14.00
C THR A 65 -7.82 -10.71 14.12
N HIS A 66 -8.06 -10.21 15.34
CA HIS A 66 -9.06 -9.16 15.58
C HIS A 66 -8.48 -7.77 15.34
N ASP A 67 -7.34 -7.46 15.98
CA ASP A 67 -6.74 -6.13 15.85
C ASP A 67 -6.18 -5.89 14.45
N GLY A 68 -5.62 -6.93 13.82
CA GLY A 68 -5.12 -6.83 12.45
C GLY A 68 -6.24 -6.63 11.44
N ALA A 69 -7.39 -7.28 11.60
CA ALA A 69 -8.57 -7.02 10.77
C ALA A 69 -9.11 -5.60 10.99
N ALA A 70 -9.16 -5.13 12.23
CA ALA A 70 -9.60 -3.77 12.57
C ALA A 70 -8.67 -2.70 11.94
N ILE A 71 -7.35 -2.90 12.04
CA ILE A 71 -6.37 -2.00 11.42
C ILE A 71 -6.47 -2.04 9.89
N ALA A 72 -6.58 -3.22 9.29
CA ALA A 72 -6.72 -3.35 7.84
C ALA A 72 -7.98 -2.63 7.34
N HIS A 73 -9.10 -2.79 8.07
CA HIS A 73 -10.34 -2.07 7.76
C HIS A 73 -10.19 -0.56 7.91
N ALA A 74 -9.57 -0.08 8.99
CA ALA A 74 -9.35 1.35 9.21
C ALA A 74 -8.47 1.98 8.11
N VAL A 75 -7.39 1.30 7.73
CA VAL A 75 -6.51 1.73 6.64
C VAL A 75 -7.23 1.78 5.30
N LEU A 76 -7.99 0.73 4.96
CA LEU A 76 -8.79 0.71 3.73
C LEU A 76 -9.82 1.85 3.72
N SER A 77 -10.51 2.05 4.84
CA SER A 77 -11.52 3.11 4.97
C SER A 77 -10.91 4.49 4.78
N HIS A 78 -9.75 4.75 5.38
CA HIS A 78 -9.03 6.00 5.21
C HIS A 78 -8.62 6.25 3.75
N ILE A 79 -8.09 5.24 3.06
CA ILE A 79 -7.71 5.36 1.63
C ILE A 79 -8.94 5.68 0.77
N VAL A 80 -10.06 5.00 0.99
CA VAL A 80 -11.29 5.19 0.19
C VAL A 80 -11.92 6.56 0.44
N CYS A 81 -12.00 6.99 1.70
CA CYS A 81 -12.69 8.21 2.09
C CYS A 81 -11.86 9.48 1.89
N GLU A 82 -10.54 9.44 2.08
CA GLU A 82 -9.69 10.64 2.04
C GLU A 82 -8.91 10.78 0.72
N ASN A 83 -8.56 9.66 0.08
CA ASN A 83 -7.72 9.68 -1.12
C ASN A 83 -8.52 9.45 -2.42
N THR A 84 -9.80 9.81 -2.42
CA THR A 84 -10.69 9.52 -3.55
C THR A 84 -10.31 10.35 -4.78
N PHE A 85 -9.65 9.70 -5.74
CA PHE A 85 -9.53 10.18 -7.11
C PHE A 85 -10.94 10.33 -7.71
N ARG A 86 -11.34 11.56 -8.05
CA ARG A 86 -12.56 11.80 -8.83
C ARG A 86 -12.26 11.55 -10.31
N PRO A 87 -12.96 10.62 -10.99
CA PRO A 87 -12.78 10.45 -12.41
C PRO A 87 -13.18 11.74 -13.12
N VAL A 88 -12.34 12.22 -14.02
CA VAL A 88 -12.67 13.31 -14.93
C VAL A 88 -13.65 12.73 -15.96
N GLU A 89 -14.89 13.23 -15.98
CA GLU A 89 -15.88 12.95 -17.02
C GLU A 89 -15.40 13.40 -18.40
#